data_AF-A0A948UWZ2-F1
#
_entry.id   AF-A0A948UWZ2-F1
#
_cell.length_a   1.000
_cell.length_b   1.000
_cell.length_c   1.000
_cell.angle_alpha   90.00
_cell.angle_beta   90.00
_cell.angle_gamma   90.00
#
_symmetry.space_group_name_H-M   'P 1'
#
loop_
_entity.id
_entity.type
_entity.pdbx_description
1 polymer ?
#
loop_
_entity_poly.entity_id
_entity_poly.type
_entity_poly.pdbx_seq_one_letter_code
_entity_poly.pdbx_strand_id
1 'polypeptide(L)'
;YLAHQAWKDAATGHWPTATPDAERIEYDLATIKHWLRKFLFRFFQTSQFKRSALPNGPKVVTGGSLSPRGDWRAPSDATARVWLDELEANVPDE
;
A
#
# COMPACT_ATOMS: atom_id res chain seq x y z
N TYR A 1 9.08 -8.44 -7.89
CA TYR A 1 8.19 -7.71 -6.97
C TYR A 1 8.99 -6.69 -6.15
N LEU A 2 8.67 -5.39 -6.25
CA LEU A 2 9.53 -4.29 -5.75
C LEU A 2 9.63 -4.21 -4.22
N ALA A 3 8.51 -4.38 -3.51
CA ALA A 3 8.51 -4.26 -2.04
C ALA A 3 9.41 -5.34 -1.40
N HIS A 4 9.38 -6.58 -1.90
CA HIS A 4 10.29 -7.62 -1.42
C HIS A 4 11.76 -7.28 -1.65
N GLN A 5 12.14 -6.68 -2.79
CA GLN A 5 13.53 -6.25 -2.99
C GLN A 5 13.97 -5.14 -2.04
N ALA A 6 13.04 -4.29 -1.58
CA ALA A 6 13.34 -3.19 -0.67
C ALA A 6 13.40 -3.63 0.81
N TRP A 7 12.68 -4.69 1.19
CA TRP A 7 12.45 -5.04 2.60
C TRP A 7 12.98 -6.42 3.00
N LYS A 8 13.44 -7.27 2.08
CA LYS A 8 13.87 -8.66 2.40
C LYS A 8 15.17 -8.78 3.19
N ASP A 9 15.97 -7.72 3.24
CA ASP A 9 17.28 -7.72 3.89
C ASP A 9 17.56 -6.31 4.45
N ALA A 10 17.50 -6.19 5.78
CA ALA A 10 17.68 -4.92 6.47
C ALA A 10 19.10 -4.34 6.34
N ALA A 11 20.09 -5.14 5.93
CA ALA A 11 21.47 -4.70 5.72
C ALA A 11 21.69 -4.09 4.31
N THR A 12 20.71 -4.19 3.41
CA THR A 12 20.82 -3.68 2.04
C THR A 12 20.13 -2.33 1.86
N GLY A 13 20.69 -1.49 0.97
CA GLY A 13 20.13 -0.18 0.67
C GLY A 13 20.42 0.88 1.74
N HIS A 14 19.50 1.84 1.89
CA HIS A 14 19.67 2.97 2.80
C HIS A 14 18.42 3.16 3.67
N TRP A 15 18.66 3.34 4.96
CA TRP A 15 17.64 3.77 5.92
C TRP A 15 17.62 5.29 6.03
N PRO A 16 16.48 5.90 6.36
CA PRO A 16 16.42 7.33 6.70
C PRO A 16 17.41 7.69 7.80
N THR A 17 17.86 8.94 7.79
CA THR A 17 18.75 9.45 8.84
C THR A 17 18.08 9.30 10.20
N ALA A 18 18.85 8.82 11.19
CA ALA A 18 18.41 8.58 12.56
C ALA A 18 17.40 7.43 12.76
N THR A 19 17.25 6.50 11.81
CA THR A 19 16.54 5.23 12.09
C THR A 19 17.34 4.36 13.06
N PRO A 20 16.83 4.05 14.27
CA PRO A 20 17.48 3.16 15.23
C PRO A 20 17.67 1.75 14.65
N ASP A 21 18.76 1.06 15.01
CA ASP A 21 19.03 -0.29 14.49
C ASP A 21 17.91 -1.28 14.82
N ALA A 22 17.27 -1.14 16.00
CA ALA A 22 16.14 -1.97 16.41
C ALA A 22 14.86 -1.77 15.57
N GLU A 23 14.77 -0.68 14.80
CA GLU A 23 13.63 -0.36 13.93
C GLU A 23 13.91 -0.70 12.45
N ARG A 24 15.10 -1.21 12.14
CA ARG A 24 15.46 -1.69 10.80
C ARG A 24 14.92 -3.10 10.59
N ILE A 25 13.64 -3.17 10.25
CA ILE A 25 12.90 -4.43 10.11
C ILE A 25 12.99 -4.95 8.69
N GLU A 26 13.19 -6.26 8.55
CA GLU A 26 13.03 -7.00 7.30
C GLU A 26 11.70 -7.76 7.27
N TYR A 27 11.17 -7.99 6.06
CA TYR A 27 9.94 -8.73 5.85
C TYR A 27 10.13 -9.81 4.79
N ASP A 28 9.70 -11.03 5.11
CA ASP A 28 9.62 -12.13 4.15
C ASP A 28 8.53 -11.88 3.09
N LEU A 29 8.58 -12.66 2.01
CA LEU A 29 7.63 -12.51 0.90
C LEU A 29 6.19 -12.76 1.35
N ALA A 30 5.95 -13.77 2.18
CA ALA A 30 4.64 -14.14 2.72
C ALA A 30 3.98 -12.97 3.48
N THR A 31 4.73 -12.32 4.37
CA THR A 31 4.28 -11.16 5.15
C THR A 31 3.92 -10.00 4.23
N ILE A 32 4.76 -9.73 3.22
CA ILE A 32 4.47 -8.64 2.28
C ILE A 32 3.23 -8.96 1.43
N LYS A 33 3.08 -10.20 0.94
CA LYS A 33 1.88 -10.64 0.19
C LYS A 33 0.62 -10.47 1.03
N HIS A 34 0.65 -10.88 2.30
CA HIS A 34 -0.47 -10.74 3.23
C HIS A 34 -0.91 -9.29 3.44
N TRP A 35 0.04 -8.39 3.69
CA TRP A 35 -0.28 -6.98 3.90
C TRP A 35 -0.71 -6.28 2.60
N LEU A 36 -0.13 -6.66 1.46
CA LEU A 36 -0.60 -6.19 0.16
C LEU A 36 -2.05 -6.64 -0.11
N ARG A 37 -2.40 -7.91 0.18
CA ARG A 37 -3.78 -8.41 0.06
C ARG A 37 -4.76 -7.56 0.86
N LYS A 38 -4.42 -7.27 2.12
CA LYS A 38 -5.23 -6.38 3.00
C LYS A 38 -5.32 -4.97 2.45
N PHE A 39 -4.22 -4.42 1.93
CA PHE A 39 -4.21 -3.10 1.30
C PHE A 39 -5.15 -3.06 0.10
N LEU A 40 -5.05 -4.00 -0.85
CA LEU A 40 -5.88 -4.04 -2.06
C LEU A 40 -7.37 -4.08 -1.70
N PHE A 41 -7.75 -4.96 -0.78
CA PHE A 41 -9.13 -5.06 -0.32
C PHE A 41 -9.62 -3.76 0.35
N ARG A 42 -8.83 -3.19 1.27
CA ARG A 42 -9.26 -1.99 2.00
C ARG A 42 -9.28 -0.76 1.12
N PHE A 43 -8.28 -0.61 0.25
CA PHE A 43 -8.07 0.58 -0.55
C PHE A 43 -9.08 0.67 -1.69
N PHE A 44 -9.30 -0.43 -2.42
CA PHE A 44 -10.16 -0.43 -3.62
C PHE A 44 -11.63 -0.75 -3.34
N GLN A 45 -11.95 -1.46 -2.25
CA GLN A 45 -13.33 -1.89 -2.00
C GLN A 45 -13.96 -1.23 -0.77
N THR A 46 -13.32 -1.30 0.40
CA THR A 46 -14.03 -0.95 1.65
C THR A 46 -13.85 0.48 2.14
N SER A 47 -12.84 1.21 1.67
CA SER A 47 -12.53 2.55 2.21
C SER A 47 -12.99 3.72 1.33
N GLN A 48 -13.33 3.50 0.06
CA GLN A 48 -13.57 4.60 -0.88
C GLN A 48 -14.78 5.46 -0.49
N PHE A 49 -15.87 4.86 0.02
CA PHE A 49 -17.03 5.62 0.49
C PHE A 49 -16.71 6.60 1.62
N LYS A 50 -15.72 6.30 2.47
CA LYS A 50 -15.29 7.20 3.54
C LYS A 50 -14.53 8.39 2.97
N ARG A 51 -13.93 8.23 1.79
CA ARG A 51 -13.16 9.27 1.10
C ARG A 51 -14.04 10.21 0.29
N SER A 52 -15.21 9.78 -0.17
CA SER A 52 -16.08 10.58 -1.05
C SER A 52 -16.62 11.87 -0.40
N ALA A 53 -16.56 11.99 0.92
CA ALA A 53 -17.00 13.16 1.68
C ALA A 53 -15.90 13.73 2.61
N LEU A 54 -14.63 13.66 2.21
CA LEU A 54 -13.53 14.19 3.02
C LEU A 54 -13.58 15.73 3.16
N PRO A 55 -13.31 16.26 4.38
CA PRO A 55 -13.14 17.70 4.61
C PRO A 55 -12.05 18.34 3.74
N ASN A 56 -12.02 19.66 3.70
CA ASN A 56 -10.98 20.41 3.00
C ASN A 56 -9.62 20.22 3.70
N GLY A 57 -8.55 20.15 2.92
CA GLY A 57 -7.18 20.11 3.41
C GLY A 57 -6.18 20.22 2.24
N PRO A 58 -5.00 20.82 2.45
CA PRO A 58 -3.99 20.96 1.40
C PRO A 58 -3.30 19.62 1.11
N LYS A 59 -2.96 19.40 -0.17
CA LYS A 59 -2.03 18.32 -0.57
C LYS A 59 -0.62 18.68 -0.09
N VAL A 60 0.09 17.70 0.48
CA VAL A 60 1.45 17.89 1.03
C VAL A 60 2.53 17.16 0.23
N VAL A 61 2.25 15.93 -0.20
CA VAL A 61 3.25 15.07 -0.85
C VAL A 61 3.07 15.02 -2.37
N THR A 62 4.19 14.93 -3.10
CA THR A 62 4.20 14.86 -4.57
C THR A 62 3.53 13.61 -5.10
N GLY A 63 3.60 12.50 -4.36
CA GLY A 63 2.98 11.22 -4.69
C GLY A 63 1.45 11.21 -4.71
N GLY A 64 0.80 12.31 -4.33
CA GLY A 64 -0.66 12.45 -4.42
C GLY A 64 -1.35 12.62 -3.07
N SER A 65 -2.66 12.79 -3.13
CA SER A 65 -3.57 12.86 -2.00
C SER A 65 -4.80 11.99 -2.25
N LEU A 66 -5.58 11.70 -1.21
CA LEU A 66 -6.78 10.86 -1.30
C LEU A 66 -8.08 11.67 -1.40
N SER A 67 -7.98 12.95 -1.81
CA SER A 67 -9.15 13.81 -1.98
C SER A 67 -9.97 13.35 -3.21
N PRO A 68 -11.30 13.14 -3.08
CA PRO A 68 -12.17 12.85 -4.22
C PRO A 68 -12.30 14.04 -5.19
N ARG A 69 -11.81 15.21 -4.78
CA ARG A 69 -11.78 16.46 -5.55
C ARG A 69 -10.44 16.72 -6.22
N GLY A 70 -9.43 15.88 -5.97
CA GLY A 70 -8.08 16.02 -6.47
C GLY A 70 -7.58 14.73 -7.12
N ASP A 71 -6.48 14.19 -6.59
CA ASP A 71 -5.72 13.13 -7.24
C ASP A 71 -6.42 11.75 -7.28
N TRP A 72 -7.37 11.47 -6.38
CA TRP A 72 -7.99 10.13 -6.27
C TRP A 72 -9.50 10.16 -6.48
N ARG A 73 -9.94 9.84 -7.72
CA ARG A 73 -11.35 9.76 -8.11
C ARG A 73 -11.71 8.30 -8.41
N ALA A 74 -12.47 7.68 -7.53
CA ALA A 74 -12.88 6.28 -7.66
C ALA A 74 -14.33 6.08 -7.17
N PRO A 75 -15.08 5.11 -7.74
CA PRO A 75 -16.43 4.78 -7.30
C PRO A 75 -16.42 4.14 -5.91
N SER A 76 -17.41 4.47 -5.09
CA SER A 76 -17.52 3.99 -3.69
C SER A 76 -17.99 2.53 -3.59
N ASP A 77 -18.48 1.96 -4.68
CA ASP A 77 -19.08 0.63 -4.84
C ASP A 77 -18.24 -0.30 -5.72
N ALA A 78 -16.97 0.04 -5.99
CA ALA A 78 -16.03 -0.84 -6.69
C ALA A 78 -15.69 -2.12 -5.89
N THR A 79 -15.24 -3.14 -6.63
CA THR A 79 -14.74 -4.42 -6.08
C THR A 79 -13.23 -4.53 -6.22
N ALA A 80 -12.54 -5.12 -5.23
CA ALA A 80 -11.10 -5.34 -5.28
C ALA A 80 -10.69 -6.61 -6.05
N ARG A 81 -11.65 -7.36 -6.61
CA ARG A 81 -11.45 -8.72 -7.12
C ARG A 81 -10.29 -8.86 -8.11
N VAL A 82 -10.22 -8.03 -9.15
CA VAL A 82 -9.18 -8.13 -10.19
C VAL A 82 -7.76 -8.05 -9.60
N TRP A 83 -7.56 -7.20 -8.60
CA TRP A 83 -6.25 -7.05 -7.95
C TRP A 83 -5.93 -8.22 -7.02
N LEU A 84 -6.93 -8.79 -6.35
CA LEU A 84 -6.75 -9.97 -5.49
C LEU A 84 -6.45 -11.22 -6.33
N ASP A 85 -7.16 -11.40 -7.45
CA ASP A 85 -6.93 -12.51 -8.37
C ASP A 85 -5.52 -12.44 -8.98
N GLU A 86 -5.08 -11.24 -9.40
CA GLU A 86 -3.72 -11.01 -9.90
C GLU A 86 -2.64 -11.30 -8.84
N LEU A 87 -2.89 -10.88 -7.59
CA LEU A 87 -1.98 -11.15 -6.47
C LEU A 87 -1.79 -12.65 -6.22
N GLU A 88 -2.88 -13.42 -6.24
CA GLU A 88 -2.81 -14.87 -6.02
C GLU A 88 -2.19 -15.63 -7.19
N ALA A 89 -2.46 -15.19 -8.43
CA ALA A 89 -1.92 -15.86 -9.61
C ALA A 89 -0.41 -15.62 -9.82
N ASN A 90 0.12 -14.47 -9.38
CA ASN A 90 1.45 -14.03 -9.79
C ASN A 90 2.45 -13.79 -8.64
N VAL A 91 2.04 -13.93 -7.38
CA VAL A 91 2.94 -13.79 -6.23
C VAL A 91 3.02 -15.12 -5.47
N PRO A 92 4.21 -15.75 -5.39
CA PRO A 92 4.43 -16.95 -4.59
C PRO A 92 4.06 -16.75 -3.12
N ASP A 93 3.70 -17.84 -2.45
CA ASP A 93 3.43 -17.83 -1.01
C ASP A 93 4.72 -17.74 -0.18
N GLU A 94 5.84 -18.22 -0.73
CA GLU A 94 7.19 -18.23 -0.14
C GLU A 94 8.26 -17.84 -1.18
#